data_AF-A0A4T0LSL2-F1
#
_entry.id   AF-A0A4T0LSL2-F1
#
_cell.length_a   1.000
_cell.length_b   1.000
_cell.length_c   1.000
_cell.angle_alpha   90.00
_cell.angle_beta   90.00
_cell.angle_gamma   90.00
#
_symmetry.space_group_name_H-M   'P 1'
#
loop_
_entity.id
_entity.type
_entity.pdbx_description
1 polymer ?
#
loop_
_entity_poly.entity_id
_entity_poly.type
_entity_poly.pdbx_seq_one_letter_code
_entity_poly.pdbx_strand_id
1 'polypeptide(L)'
;MSETSHPHLQLSRTVTSLPDLKPGDQFYWHSDVIHAVNAKHNGDRDSGVFFIPAVPLTVNNAHYLKDQVQTFKKGLPGKDFPQGEGESRFVGRMDPNDVLSKSSRQMLGLERFTMPDQATPGEKSAIEKSNNVLFELIISF
;
A
#
# COMPACT_ATOMS: atom_id res chain seq x y z
N MET A 1 -15.37 8.44 -14.35
CA MET A 1 -16.53 7.82 -15.02
C MET A 1 -17.77 8.62 -14.66
N SER A 2 -18.77 8.70 -15.53
CA SER A 2 -19.99 9.50 -15.30
C SER A 2 -21.19 8.89 -15.99
N GLU A 3 -22.40 9.29 -15.62
CA GLU A 3 -23.64 8.87 -16.30
C GLU A 3 -23.63 9.22 -17.80
N THR A 4 -22.98 10.32 -18.19
CA THR A 4 -22.85 10.71 -19.61
C THR A 4 -21.88 9.82 -20.37
N SER A 5 -20.73 9.48 -19.77
CA SER A 5 -19.67 8.72 -20.46
C SER A 5 -19.88 7.21 -20.38
N HIS A 6 -20.58 6.72 -19.35
CA HIS A 6 -20.81 5.31 -19.08
C HIS A 6 -22.28 5.03 -18.69
N PRO A 7 -23.27 5.45 -19.50
CA PRO A 7 -24.69 5.34 -19.16
C PRO A 7 -25.15 3.89 -18.93
N HIS A 8 -24.49 2.93 -19.56
CA HIS A 8 -24.79 1.50 -19.42
C HIS A 8 -24.53 0.96 -18.01
N LEU A 9 -23.70 1.64 -17.21
CA LEU A 9 -23.42 1.25 -15.82
C LEU A 9 -24.52 1.66 -14.84
N GLN A 10 -25.37 2.62 -15.22
CA GLN A 10 -26.49 3.12 -14.40
C GLN A 10 -26.05 3.45 -12.96
N LEU A 11 -25.03 4.31 -12.81
CA LEU A 11 -24.30 4.51 -11.54
C LEU A 11 -25.22 4.92 -10.39
N SER A 12 -26.23 5.74 -10.68
CA SER A 12 -27.30 6.15 -9.75
C SER A 12 -28.13 5.01 -9.17
N ARG A 13 -28.13 3.84 -9.81
CA ARG A 13 -28.84 2.63 -9.35
C ARG A 13 -27.91 1.54 -8.83
N THR A 14 -26.68 1.49 -9.30
CA THR A 14 -25.74 0.38 -9.03
C THR A 14 -24.70 0.72 -7.97
N VAL A 15 -24.41 2.00 -7.73
CA VAL A 15 -23.55 2.41 -6.62
C VAL A 15 -24.33 2.32 -5.32
N THR A 16 -23.85 1.48 -4.40
CA THR A 16 -24.46 1.27 -3.09
C THR A 16 -23.52 1.74 -1.98
N SER A 17 -24.08 2.05 -0.82
CA SER A 17 -23.28 2.34 0.37
C SER A 17 -22.72 1.07 0.97
N LEU A 18 -21.54 1.18 1.58
CA LEU A 18 -21.04 0.16 2.51
C LEU A 18 -22.04 -0.01 3.68
N PRO A 19 -22.07 -1.19 4.32
CA PRO A 19 -22.81 -1.36 5.56
C PRO A 19 -22.21 -0.47 6.66
N ASP A 20 -22.93 -0.35 7.79
CA ASP A 20 -22.41 0.33 8.96
C ASP A 20 -21.12 -0.34 9.45
N LEU A 21 -20.06 0.46 9.61
CA LEU A 21 -18.75 0.02 10.06
C LEU A 21 -18.47 0.48 11.48
N LYS A 22 -17.72 -0.34 12.22
CA LYS A 22 -17.19 -0.04 13.54
C LYS A 22 -15.66 0.14 13.49
N PRO A 23 -15.07 0.83 14.47
CA PRO A 23 -13.61 0.90 14.57
C PRO A 23 -12.98 -0.49 14.58
N GLY A 24 -12.02 -0.72 13.66
CA GLY A 24 -11.35 -2.00 13.47
C GLY A 24 -11.91 -2.85 12.33
N ASP A 25 -13.11 -2.55 11.82
CA ASP A 25 -13.64 -3.22 10.63
C ASP A 25 -12.81 -2.89 9.40
N GLN A 26 -12.72 -3.85 8.48
CA GLN A 26 -12.00 -3.74 7.23
C GLN A 26 -12.94 -4.08 6.08
N PHE A 27 -12.84 -3.33 4.99
CA PHE A 27 -13.54 -3.61 3.75
C PHE A 27 -12.56 -3.50 2.59
N TYR A 28 -12.77 -4.35 1.59
CA TYR A 28 -11.91 -4.45 0.43
C TYR A 28 -12.76 -4.41 -0.84
N TRP A 29 -12.24 -3.75 -1.86
CA TRP A 29 -12.80 -3.79 -3.20
C TRP A 29 -11.68 -4.09 -4.19
N HIS A 30 -12.02 -4.73 -5.30
CA HIS A 30 -11.07 -5.01 -6.37
C HIS A 30 -10.59 -3.70 -7.00
N SER A 31 -9.35 -3.65 -7.53
CA SER A 31 -8.75 -2.44 -8.12
C SER A 31 -9.61 -1.80 -9.22
N ASP A 32 -10.41 -2.62 -9.89
CA ASP A 32 -11.24 -2.21 -11.03
C ASP A 32 -12.69 -1.86 -10.62
N VAL A 33 -13.03 -1.96 -9.32
CA VAL A 33 -14.35 -1.60 -8.82
C VAL A 33 -14.49 -0.09 -8.74
N ILE A 34 -15.56 0.41 -9.34
CA ILE A 34 -15.97 1.81 -9.24
C ILE A 34 -16.37 2.10 -7.80
N HIS A 35 -15.76 3.14 -7.22
CA HIS A 35 -16.03 3.58 -5.86
C HIS A 35 -16.11 5.10 -5.80
N ALA A 36 -16.85 5.61 -4.81
CA ALA A 36 -17.01 7.03 -4.55
C ALA A 36 -17.19 7.26 -3.05
N VAL A 37 -16.82 8.45 -2.58
CA VAL A 37 -17.11 8.93 -1.23
C VAL A 37 -18.39 9.74 -1.25
N ASN A 38 -19.22 9.60 -0.22
CA ASN A 38 -20.44 10.39 -0.09
C ASN A 38 -20.14 11.89 -0.11
N ALA A 39 -20.93 12.66 -0.88
CA ALA A 39 -20.74 14.10 -1.02
C ALA A 39 -21.05 14.89 0.25
N LYS A 40 -21.78 14.30 1.21
CA LYS A 40 -22.16 14.91 2.49
C LYS A 40 -21.93 13.92 3.62
N HIS A 41 -21.41 14.42 4.74
CA HIS A 41 -21.35 13.72 6.02
C HIS A 41 -22.30 14.40 7.00
N ASN A 42 -23.40 13.73 7.35
CA ASN A 42 -24.41 14.22 8.30
C ASN A 42 -24.30 13.52 9.66
N GLY A 43 -23.21 12.79 9.91
CA GLY A 43 -22.94 12.18 11.21
C GLY A 43 -22.49 13.20 12.25
N ASP A 44 -22.54 12.80 13.52
CA ASP A 44 -22.17 13.61 14.67
C ASP A 44 -20.71 13.46 15.13
N ARG A 45 -19.94 12.63 14.41
CA ARG A 45 -18.54 12.28 14.72
C ARG A 45 -17.69 12.26 13.46
N ASP A 46 -16.39 12.43 13.63
CA ASP A 46 -15.42 12.32 12.53
C ASP A 46 -15.41 10.91 11.93
N SER A 47 -15.18 10.84 10.62
CA SER A 47 -14.99 9.59 9.89
C SER A 47 -13.53 9.46 9.49
N GLY A 48 -12.78 8.67 10.26
CA GLY A 48 -11.37 8.38 10.02
C GLY A 48 -11.15 6.96 9.48
N VAL A 49 -10.31 6.83 8.47
CA VAL A 49 -9.93 5.54 7.87
C VAL A 49 -8.42 5.51 7.58
N PHE A 50 -7.83 4.32 7.59
CA PHE A 50 -6.47 4.08 7.10
C PHE A 50 -6.54 3.34 5.76
N PHE A 51 -5.85 3.86 4.74
CA PHE A 51 -5.74 3.19 3.45
C PHE A 51 -4.61 2.17 3.49
N ILE A 52 -4.95 0.87 3.51
CA ILE A 52 -3.99 -0.24 3.54
C ILE A 52 -4.34 -1.21 2.40
N PRO A 53 -3.68 -1.11 1.23
CA PRO A 53 -3.98 -1.96 0.08
C PRO A 53 -3.36 -3.36 0.22
N ALA A 54 -3.96 -4.34 -0.46
CA ALA A 54 -3.32 -5.63 -0.70
C ALA A 54 -2.36 -5.52 -1.90
N VAL A 55 -1.05 -5.49 -1.63
CA VAL A 55 -0.01 -5.36 -2.66
C VAL A 55 0.84 -6.64 -2.69
N PRO A 56 0.64 -7.55 -3.66
CA PRO A 56 1.42 -8.78 -3.73
C PRO A 56 2.88 -8.49 -4.09
N LEU A 57 3.79 -9.35 -3.63
CA LEU A 57 5.19 -9.26 -4.02
C LEU A 57 5.34 -9.59 -5.52
N THR A 58 5.71 -8.58 -6.29
CA THR A 58 6.08 -8.70 -7.71
C THR A 58 7.34 -7.88 -7.93
N VAL A 59 8.05 -8.12 -9.04
CA VAL A 59 9.26 -7.35 -9.37
C VAL A 59 8.95 -5.85 -9.48
N ASN A 60 7.82 -5.49 -10.10
CA ASN A 60 7.40 -4.09 -10.21
C ASN A 60 7.12 -3.47 -8.84
N ASN A 61 6.41 -4.18 -7.96
CA ASN A 61 6.13 -3.69 -6.62
C ASN A 61 7.40 -3.63 -5.75
N ALA A 62 8.38 -4.50 -5.99
CA ALA A 62 9.67 -4.45 -5.32
C ALA A 62 10.48 -3.20 -5.66
N HIS A 63 10.38 -2.68 -6.89
CA HIS A 63 10.98 -1.40 -7.27
C HIS A 63 10.37 -0.24 -6.47
N TYR A 64 9.04 -0.17 -6.37
CA TYR A 64 8.40 0.85 -5.53
C TYR A 64 8.73 0.67 -4.05
N LEU A 65 8.74 -0.57 -3.55
CA LEU A 65 9.10 -0.88 -2.16
C LEU A 65 10.53 -0.40 -1.83
N LYS A 66 11.48 -0.51 -2.77
CA LYS A 66 12.83 0.04 -2.61
C LYS A 66 12.79 1.54 -2.35
N ASP A 67 12.04 2.30 -3.13
CA ASP A 67 11.90 3.74 -2.95
C ASP A 67 11.18 4.09 -1.64
N GLN A 68 10.13 3.34 -1.31
CA GLN A 68 9.39 3.47 -0.06
C GLN A 68 10.29 3.25 1.17
N VAL A 69 11.21 2.27 1.12
CA VAL A 69 12.19 2.06 2.20
C VAL A 69 13.09 3.29 2.38
N GLN A 70 13.51 3.92 1.28
CA GLN A 70 14.37 5.11 1.35
C GLN A 70 13.63 6.32 1.94
N THR A 71 12.38 6.54 1.57
CA THR A 71 11.57 7.64 2.13
C THR A 71 11.17 7.36 3.57
N PHE A 72 10.80 6.12 3.90
CA PHE A 72 10.49 5.70 5.27
C PHE A 72 11.66 5.91 6.22
N LYS A 73 12.89 5.56 5.84
CA LYS A 73 14.07 5.84 6.68
C LYS A 73 14.25 7.32 6.99
N LYS A 74 13.95 8.19 6.02
CA LYS A 74 14.11 9.65 6.12
C LYS A 74 12.89 10.39 6.67
N GLY A 75 11.77 9.71 6.87
CA GLY A 75 10.49 10.34 7.23
C GLY A 75 9.91 11.24 6.11
N LEU A 76 10.26 10.96 4.86
CA LEU A 76 9.75 11.70 3.70
C LEU A 76 8.46 11.06 3.17
N PRO A 77 7.60 11.83 2.47
CA PRO A 77 6.42 11.27 1.81
C PRO A 77 6.80 10.18 0.80
N GLY A 78 5.90 9.23 0.56
CA GLY A 78 6.04 8.26 -0.53
C GLY A 78 6.12 8.95 -1.90
N LYS A 79 6.68 8.27 -2.90
CA LYS A 79 6.95 8.87 -4.22
C LYS A 79 5.70 9.28 -5.00
N ASP A 80 4.56 8.66 -4.72
CA ASP A 80 3.29 8.94 -5.37
C ASP A 80 2.53 10.13 -4.75
N PHE A 81 3.04 10.69 -3.64
CA PHE A 81 2.41 11.78 -2.92
C PHE A 81 3.10 13.13 -3.18
N PRO A 82 2.45 14.27 -2.89
CA PRO A 82 3.11 15.56 -2.90
C PRO A 82 4.38 15.54 -2.04
N GLN A 83 5.49 15.95 -2.64
CA GLN A 83 6.80 15.91 -1.99
C GLN A 83 6.98 17.07 -1.02
N GLY A 84 7.90 16.90 -0.06
CA GLY A 84 8.19 17.88 0.98
C GLY A 84 9.00 17.24 2.09
N GLU A 85 9.07 17.89 3.24
CA GLU A 85 9.78 17.36 4.41
C GLU A 85 9.03 16.25 5.14
N GLY A 86 7.73 16.08 4.86
CA GLY A 86 6.89 15.05 5.46
C GLY A 86 6.96 15.06 6.98
N GLU A 87 7.19 13.88 7.55
CA GLU A 87 7.28 13.64 8.99
C GLU A 87 8.73 13.66 9.49
N SER A 88 9.70 14.07 8.66
CA SER A 88 11.14 13.96 8.96
C SER A 88 11.58 14.67 10.26
N ARG A 89 10.79 15.64 10.73
CA ARG A 89 11.03 16.37 11.99
C ARG A 89 10.03 16.04 13.10
N PHE A 90 9.11 15.11 12.88
CA PHE A 90 8.09 14.79 13.87
C PHE A 90 8.66 13.94 15.00
N VAL A 91 8.27 14.30 16.23
CA VAL A 91 8.57 13.49 17.42
C VAL A 91 7.58 12.34 17.49
N GLY A 92 8.05 11.13 17.81
CA GLY A 92 7.20 9.94 17.92
C GLY A 92 6.87 9.25 16.59
N ARG A 93 7.54 9.64 15.50
CA ARG A 93 7.48 8.91 14.22
C ARG A 93 8.06 7.50 14.39
N MET A 94 7.45 6.52 13.72
CA MET A 94 7.96 5.14 13.68
C MET A 94 9.40 5.09 13.14
N ASP A 95 10.33 4.56 13.92
CA ASP A 95 11.69 4.25 13.48
C ASP A 95 11.70 2.87 12.78
N PRO A 96 12.30 2.73 11.59
CA PRO A 96 12.48 1.43 10.95
C PRO A 96 13.17 0.35 11.83
N ASN A 97 13.97 0.77 12.81
CA ASN A 97 14.62 -0.12 13.77
C ASN A 97 13.65 -0.68 14.82
N ASP A 98 12.54 0.00 15.08
CA ASP A 98 11.50 -0.43 16.02
C ASP A 98 10.54 -1.47 15.41
N VAL A 99 10.71 -1.80 14.12
CA VAL A 99 9.98 -2.91 13.47
C VAL A 99 10.63 -4.23 13.89
N LEU A 100 10.02 -4.90 14.88
CA LEU A 100 10.61 -6.07 15.54
C LEU A 100 10.37 -7.41 14.83
N SER A 101 9.19 -7.59 14.23
CA SER A 101 8.82 -8.89 13.67
C SER A 101 9.46 -9.08 12.28
N LYS A 102 10.03 -10.26 12.04
CA LYS A 102 10.63 -10.61 10.73
C LYS A 102 9.65 -10.42 9.57
N SER A 103 8.41 -10.87 9.73
CA SER A 103 7.38 -10.73 8.70
C SER A 103 7.04 -9.25 8.41
N SER A 104 6.94 -8.41 9.44
CA SER A 104 6.73 -6.96 9.26
C SER A 104 7.93 -6.30 8.60
N ARG A 105 9.16 -6.68 8.97
CA ARG A 105 10.38 -6.16 8.33
C ARG A 105 10.45 -6.54 6.85
N GLN A 106 10.08 -7.77 6.50
CA GLN A 106 9.98 -8.23 5.11
C GLN A 106 8.91 -7.44 4.34
N MET A 107 7.71 -7.31 4.91
CA MET A 107 6.62 -6.54 4.30
C MET A 107 7.00 -5.07 4.03
N LEU A 108 7.81 -4.48 4.91
CA LEU A 108 8.33 -3.12 4.78
C LEU A 108 9.63 -3.02 3.96
N GLY A 109 10.14 -4.11 3.39
CA GLY A 109 11.38 -4.11 2.60
C GLY A 109 12.65 -3.83 3.41
N LEU A 110 12.58 -3.96 4.74
CA LEU A 110 13.71 -3.77 5.67
C LEU A 110 14.54 -5.05 5.86
N GLU A 111 14.03 -6.18 5.38
CA GLU A 111 14.67 -7.49 5.43
C GLU A 111 14.35 -8.30 4.18
N ARG A 112 15.26 -9.19 3.76
CA ARG A 112 15.05 -10.08 2.61
C ARG A 112 13.84 -10.99 2.84
N PHE A 113 12.99 -11.12 1.82
CA PHE A 113 11.92 -12.11 1.79
C PHE A 113 12.49 -13.52 1.86
N THR A 114 11.95 -14.33 2.77
CA THR A 114 12.36 -15.73 2.96
C THR A 114 11.68 -16.60 1.92
N MET A 115 12.43 -17.56 1.37
CA MET A 115 11.88 -18.55 0.45
C MET A 115 11.08 -19.61 1.21
N PRO A 116 9.79 -19.84 0.89
CA PRO A 116 9.03 -20.95 1.45
C PRO A 116 9.54 -22.31 0.95
N ASP A 117 9.46 -23.34 1.80
CA ASP A 117 9.96 -24.69 1.47
C ASP A 117 9.27 -25.30 0.23
N GLN A 118 7.97 -25.03 0.08
CA GLN A 118 7.13 -25.55 -1.02
C GLN A 118 6.83 -24.47 -2.08
N ALA A 119 7.71 -23.48 -2.22
CA ALA A 119 7.51 -22.40 -3.17
C ALA A 119 7.43 -22.91 -4.62
N THR A 120 6.43 -22.43 -5.35
CA THR A 120 6.30 -22.71 -6.79
C THR A 120 7.48 -22.08 -7.56
N PRO A 121 7.78 -22.53 -8.80
CA PRO A 121 8.82 -21.87 -9.60
C PRO A 121 8.57 -20.38 -9.83
N GLY A 122 7.31 -19.96 -9.97
CA GLY A 122 6.92 -18.56 -10.12
C GLY A 122 7.19 -17.74 -8.85
N GLU A 123 6.82 -18.29 -7.68
CA GLU A 123 7.07 -17.67 -6.38
C GLU A 123 8.57 -17.54 -6.10
N LYS A 124 9.35 -18.60 -6.38
CA LYS A 124 10.82 -18.57 -6.29
C LYS A 124 11.41 -17.43 -7.11
N SER A 125 11.01 -17.34 -8.39
CA SER A 125 11.49 -16.29 -9.28
C SER A 125 11.11 -14.89 -8.79
N ALA A 126 9.88 -14.70 -8.31
CA ALA A 126 9.41 -13.42 -7.80
C ALA A 126 10.18 -12.98 -6.55
N ILE A 127 10.40 -13.88 -5.59
CA ILE A 127 11.14 -13.62 -4.35
C ILE A 127 12.61 -13.31 -4.65
N GLU A 128 13.28 -14.11 -5.47
CA GLU A 128 14.69 -13.90 -5.84
C GLU A 128 14.89 -12.55 -6.53
N LYS A 129 14.13 -12.28 -7.59
CA LYS A 129 14.22 -11.01 -8.32
C LYS A 129 13.90 -9.81 -7.43
N SER A 130 12.89 -9.90 -6.57
CA SER A 130 12.52 -8.82 -5.66
C SER A 130 13.60 -8.56 -4.61
N ASN A 131 14.19 -9.61 -4.05
CA ASN A 131 15.32 -9.49 -3.13
C ASN A 131 16.55 -8.84 -3.82
N ASN A 132 16.80 -9.14 -5.09
CA ASN A 132 17.89 -8.51 -5.85
C ASN A 132 17.61 -7.01 -6.06
N VAL A 133 16.38 -6.65 -6.45
CA VAL A 133 15.97 -5.24 -6.57
C VAL A 133 16.20 -4.47 -5.27
N LEU A 134 15.79 -5.05 -4.13
CA LEU A 134 15.83 -4.38 -2.82
C LEU A 134 17.24 -4.30 -2.22
N PHE A 135 18.07 -5.33 -2.39
CA PHE A 135 19.28 -5.51 -1.57
C PHE A 135 20.59 -5.72 -2.34
N GLU A 136 20.57 -5.93 -3.66
CA GLU A 136 21.82 -5.97 -4.42
C GLU A 136 22.24 -4.55 -4.83
N LEU A 137 23.54 -4.27 -4.63
CA LEU A 137 24.17 -3.04 -5.09
C LEU A 137 24.13 -3.05 -6.62
N ILE A 138 23.59 -1.98 -7.22
CA ILE A 138 23.94 -1.67 -8.61
C ILE A 138 25.44 -1.36 -8.55
N ILE A 139 26.26 -2.30 -8.98
CA ILE A 139 27.64 -2.01 -9.36
C ILE A 139 27.50 -1.15 -10.61
N SER A 140 27.44 0.17 -10.41
CA SER A 140 27.55 1.13 -11.50
C SER A 140 28.98 1.02 -12.03
N PHE A 141 29.12 0.46 -13.24
CA PHE A 141 30.34 0.53 -14.03
C PHE A 141 30.58 1.97 -14.51
#